data_AF-A0A6S6XUQ8-F1
#
_entry.id   AF-A0A6S6XUQ8-F1
#
_cell.length_a   1.000
_cell.length_b   1.000
_cell.length_c   1.000
_cell.angle_alpha   90.00
_cell.angle_beta   90.00
_cell.angle_gamma   90.00
#
_symmetry.space_group_name_H-M   'P 1'
#
loop_
_entity.id
_entity.type
_entity.pdbx_description
1 polymer ?
#
loop_
_entity_poly.entity_id
_entity_poly.type
_entity_poly.pdbx_seq_one_letter_code
_entity_poly.pdbx_strand_id
1 'polypeptide(L)' 'MYGTYNVGGREYPIIDMVENPDTGIKDIPLVDIPMMSDERWMELCEESRRKHPELYKQYETELKKEGSAAV' A
#
# COMPACT_ATOMS: atom_id res chain seq x y z
N MET A 1 -0.51 26.78 3.15
CA MET A 1 -0.21 25.39 3.57
C MET A 1 -1.54 24.64 3.55
N TYR A 2 -1.68 23.60 2.72
CA TYR A 2 -2.97 22.96 2.40
C TYR A 2 -3.47 21.98 3.48
N GLY A 3 -2.69 21.77 4.55
CA GLY A 3 -3.02 20.83 5.63
C GLY A 3 -2.43 19.44 5.37
N THR A 4 -3.08 18.42 5.94
CA THR A 4 -2.75 17.01 5.73
C THR A 4 -3.91 16.27 5.11
N TYR A 5 -3.63 15.13 4.50
CA TYR A 5 -4.62 14.22 3.95
C TYR A 5 -4.40 12.80 4.48
N ASN A 6 -5.51 12.12 4.80
CA ASN A 6 -5.47 10.77 5.32
C ASN A 6 -5.35 9.74 4.19
N VAL A 7 -4.27 8.97 4.18
CA VAL A 7 -4.09 7.81 3.30
C VAL A 7 -3.86 6.57 4.15
N GLY A 8 -4.83 5.66 4.13
CA GLY A 8 -4.75 4.38 4.86
C GLY A 8 -4.53 4.55 6.37
N GLY A 9 -5.14 5.57 6.98
CA GLY A 9 -5.01 5.84 8.42
C GLY A 9 -3.75 6.62 8.83
N ARG A 10 -2.97 7.12 7.88
CA ARG A 10 -1.81 8.00 8.13
C ARG A 10 -2.03 9.36 7.48
N GLU A 11 -1.62 10.42 8.19
CA GLU A 11 -1.67 11.80 7.70
C GLU A 11 -0.42 12.15 6.91
N TYR A 12 -0.60 12.64 5.68
CA TYR A 12 0.49 13.10 4.81
C TYR A 12 0.31 14.59 4.46
N PRO A 13 1.39 15.37 4.37
CA PRO A 13 1.30 16.76 3.97
C PRO A 13 0.82 16.88 2.52
N ILE A 14 -0.15 17.77 2.29
CA ILE A 14 -0.57 18.14 0.95
C ILE A 14 0.44 19.15 0.40
N ILE A 15 1.13 18.77 -0.68
CA ILE A 15 2.13 19.60 -1.34
C ILE A 15 1.54 20.43 -2.47
N ASP A 16 0.45 19.99 -3.09
CA ASP A 16 -0.27 20.76 -4.11
C ASP A 16 -1.72 20.26 -4.29
N MET A 17 -2.50 20.95 -5.12
CA MET A 17 -3.82 20.54 -5.57
C MET A 17 -3.81 20.37 -7.09
N VAL A 18 -4.19 19.19 -7.56
CA VAL A 18 -4.24 18.81 -8.97
C VAL A 18 -5.66 19.01 -9.50
N GLU A 19 -5.74 19.41 -10.77
CA GLU A 19 -7.01 19.54 -11.48
C GLU A 19 -7.62 18.17 -11.75
N ASN A 20 -8.89 18.03 -11.41
CA ASN A 20 -9.67 16.87 -11.76
C ASN A 20 -10.05 16.94 -13.25
N PRO A 21 -9.63 15.97 -14.07
CA PRO A 21 -9.86 16.00 -15.51
C PRO A 21 -11.35 15.94 -15.90
N ASP A 22 -12.22 15.42 -15.02
CA ASP A 22 -13.65 15.31 -15.29
C ASP A 22 -14.42 16.60 -14.99
N THR A 23 -13.94 17.42 -14.04
CA THR A 23 -14.64 18.63 -13.58
C THR A 23 -13.92 19.94 -13.92
N GLY A 24 -12.63 19.90 -14.23
CA GLY A 24 -11.78 21.08 -14.42
C GLY A 24 -11.50 21.85 -13.12
N ILE A 25 -11.84 21.28 -11.95
CA ILE A 25 -11.66 21.92 -10.64
C ILE A 25 -10.38 21.37 -9.99
N LYS A 26 -9.59 22.24 -9.36
CA LYS A 26 -8.41 21.85 -8.56
C LYS A 26 -8.81 21.37 -7.16
N ASP A 27 -9.30 20.15 -7.07
CA ASP A 27 -9.79 19.55 -5.82
C ASP A 27 -9.12 18.21 -5.45
N ILE A 28 -8.16 17.70 -6.23
CA ILE A 28 -7.44 16.46 -5.93
C ILE A 28 -6.15 16.78 -5.15
N PRO A 29 -5.98 16.31 -3.90
CA PRO A 29 -4.78 16.58 -3.13
C PRO A 29 -3.58 15.78 -3.67
N LEU A 30 -2.50 16.48 -3.99
CA LEU A 30 -1.19 15.88 -4.22
C LEU A 30 -0.44 15.80 -2.89
N VAL A 31 -0.11 14.60 -2.46
CA VAL A 31 0.58 14.33 -1.19
C VAL A 31 1.99 13.81 -1.40
N ASP A 32 2.89 14.20 -0.52
CA ASP A 32 4.26 13.64 -0.50
C ASP A 32 4.29 12.40 0.40
N ILE A 33 4.26 11.23 -0.22
CA ILE A 33 4.38 9.94 0.46
C ILE A 33 5.83 9.47 0.34
N PRO A 34 6.57 9.36 1.46
CA PRO A 34 7.93 8.84 1.42
C PRO A 34 7.93 7.42 0.86
N MET A 35 8.64 7.23 -0.24
CA MET A 35 8.82 5.89 -0.79
C MET A 35 9.68 5.04 0.15
N MET A 36 9.28 3.79 0.30
CA MET A 36 10.03 2.76 1.00
C MET A 36 10.87 1.98 0.01
N SER A 37 12.07 1.54 0.42
CA SER A 37 12.86 0.64 -0.43
C SER A 37 12.22 -0.75 -0.49
N ASP A 38 12.49 -1.47 -1.57
CA ASP A 38 11.98 -2.83 -1.77
C ASP A 38 12.47 -3.77 -0.66
N GLU A 39 13.71 -3.61 -0.19
CA GLU A 39 14.25 -4.41 0.92
C GLU A 39 13.46 -4.17 2.20
N ARG A 40 13.22 -2.90 2.55
CA ARG A 40 12.47 -2.56 3.76
C ARG A 40 11.02 -3.03 3.67
N TRP A 41 10.44 -2.99 2.48
CA TRP A 41 9.11 -3.52 2.23
C TRP A 41 9.07 -5.04 2.48
N MET A 42 10.04 -5.78 1.95
CA MET A 42 10.14 -7.24 2.13
C MET A 42 10.30 -7.63 3.60
N GLU A 43 11.17 -6.95 4.35
CA GLU A 43 11.32 -7.16 5.80
C GLU A 43 10.01 -7.01 6.56
N LEU A 44 9.23 -5.95 6.26
CA LEU A 44 7.95 -5.70 6.91
C LEU A 44 6.90 -6.75 6.52
N CYS A 45 6.90 -7.22 5.27
CA CYS A 45 6.06 -8.32 4.84
C CYS A 45 6.38 -9.61 5.61
N GLU A 46 7.65 -9.95 5.80
CA GLU A 46 8.07 -11.10 6.59
C GLU A 46 7.69 -10.96 8.06
N GLU A 47 7.91 -9.78 8.65
CA GLU A 47 7.52 -9.49 10.02
C GLU A 47 6.00 -9.63 10.22
N SER A 48 5.21 -9.08 9.29
CA SER A 48 3.75 -9.19 9.29
C SER A 48 3.31 -10.65 9.21
N ARG A 49 3.89 -11.43 8.29
CA ARG A 49 3.60 -12.87 8.13
C ARG A 49 3.90 -13.66 9.40
N ARG A 50 5.00 -13.35 10.09
CA ARG A 50 5.38 -13.99 11.35
C ARG A 50 4.43 -13.62 12.50
N LYS A 51 3.94 -12.38 12.54
CA LYS A 51 3.03 -11.88 13.59
C LYS A 51 1.57 -12.31 13.38
N HIS A 52 1.15 -12.44 12.13
CA HIS A 52 -0.24 -12.71 11.74
C HIS A 52 -0.35 -13.92 10.81
N PRO A 53 0.20 -15.09 11.17
CA PRO A 53 0.26 -16.25 10.28
C PRO A 53 -1.13 -16.67 9.77
N GLU A 54 -2.19 -16.46 10.54
CA GLU A 54 -3.58 -16.73 10.16
C GLU A 54 -4.04 -16.01 8.89
N LEU A 55 -3.56 -14.80 8.63
CA LEU A 55 -3.95 -14.01 7.46
C LEU A 55 -3.30 -14.52 6.16
N TYR A 56 -2.16 -15.20 6.28
CA TYR A 56 -1.36 -15.66 5.15
C TYR A 56 -1.56 -17.15 4.84
N LYS A 57 -2.05 -17.94 5.80
CA LYS A 57 -2.29 -19.39 5.64
C LYS A 57 -3.14 -19.74 4.42
N GLN A 58 -4.18 -18.97 4.12
CA GLN A 58 -5.07 -19.24 2.97
C GLN A 58 -4.31 -19.19 1.65
N TYR A 59 -3.53 -18.13 1.44
CA TYR A 59 -2.75 -17.91 0.22
C TYR A 59 -1.60 -18.91 0.09
N GLU A 60 -0.94 -19.25 1.20
CA GLU A 60 0.13 -20.26 1.19
C GLU A 60 -0.40 -21.67 0.92
N THR A 61 -1.63 -21.97 1.35
CA THR A 61 -2.27 -23.25 1.06
C THR A 61 -2.64 -23.36 -0.42
N GLU A 62 -3.10 -22.28 -1.03
CA GLU A 62 -3.43 -22.21 -2.46
C GLU A 62 -2.17 -22.29 -3.34
N LEU A 63 -1.11 -21.54 -3.01
CA LEU A 63 0.18 -21.60 -3.70
C LEU A 63 0.79 -23.01 -3.70
N LYS A 64 0.65 -23.75 -2.59
CA LYS A 64 1.12 -25.14 -2.50
C LYS A 64 0.32 -26.10 -3.38
N LYS A 65 -0.98 -25.83 -3.61
CA LYS A 65 -1.81 -26.65 -4.51
C LYS A 65 -1.42 -26.42 -5.97
N GLU A 66 -1.17 -25.18 -6.36
CA GLU A 66 -0.74 -24.84 -7.73
C GLU A 66 0.67 -25.34 -8.03
N GLY A 67 1.61 -25.22 -7.08
CA GLY A 67 2.97 -25.77 -7.23
C GLY A 67 3.04 -27.30 -7.25
N SER A 68 2.07 -28.00 -6.65
CA SER A 68 1.98 -29.46 -6.67
C SER A 68 1.35 -30.03 -7.94
N ALA A 69 0.69 -29.22 -8.76
CA ALA A 69 0.11 -29.64 -10.04
C ALA A 69 1.11 -29.59 -11.21
N ALA A 70 2.35 -29.14 -10.96
CA ALA A 70 3.41 -28.99 -11.95
C ALA A 70 4.49 -30.11 -11.89
N VAL A 71 4.17 -31.28 -11.33
CA VAL A 71 5.05 -32.47 -11.28
C VAL A 71 4.33 -33.70 -11.80
#